data_AF-A0A0D0A2L7-F1
#
_entry.id   AF-A0A0D0A2L7-F1
#
_cell.length_a   1.000
_cell.length_b   1.000
_cell.length_c   1.000
_cell.angle_alpha   90.00
_cell.angle_beta   90.00
_cell.angle_gamma   90.00
#
_symmetry.space_group_name_H-M   'P 1'
#
loop_
_entity.id
_entity.type
_entity.pdbx_description
1 polymer ?
#
loop_
_entity_poly.entity_id
_entity_poly.type
_entity_poly.pdbx_seq_one_letter_code
_entity_poly.pdbx_strand_id
1 'polypeptide(L)'
;HCEGVWTILSAFVDVNILEELAGNLIHRLENIMSMELSCRRAFDELVLWLKPVEGLPHTYRVYEARHGLKRRMSIPDIVTFSTTTEFPLPCAAYLAVHALCCEVAWMSGAAEYIMDTEREMDQTSVLANDGSTADALVGVLTLVRHC
;
A
#
# COMPACT_ATOMS: atom_id res chain seq x y z
N HIS A 1 4.91 18.99 -2.97
CA HIS A 1 5.71 17.80 -2.66
C HIS A 1 6.09 17.87 -1.19
N CYS A 2 5.54 16.99 -0.35
CA CYS A 2 5.69 17.07 1.10
C CYS A 2 6.93 16.27 1.53
N GLU A 3 8.09 16.93 1.68
CA GLU A 3 9.36 16.33 2.16
C GLU A 3 9.22 15.64 3.54
N GLY A 4 8.24 16.07 4.34
CA GLY A 4 7.95 15.51 5.65
C GLY A 4 7.52 14.05 5.63
N VAL A 5 6.70 13.65 4.66
CA VAL A 5 6.20 12.26 4.56
C VAL A 5 7.35 11.29 4.33
N TRP A 6 8.27 11.63 3.41
CA TRP A 6 9.42 10.80 3.11
C TRP A 6 10.40 10.70 4.28
N THR A 7 10.62 11.81 4.97
CA THR A 7 11.46 11.84 6.18
C THR A 7 10.92 10.91 7.27
N ILE A 8 9.60 10.93 7.46
CA ILE A 8 8.92 10.05 8.41
C ILE A 8 9.10 8.59 7.98
N LEU A 9 8.77 8.23 6.74
CA LEU A 9 8.84 6.85 6.28
C LEU A 9 10.27 6.28 6.33
N SER A 10 11.29 7.05 5.97
CA SER A 10 12.70 6.65 6.07
C SER A 10 13.20 6.53 7.52
N ALA A 11 12.53 7.13 8.49
CA ALA A 11 12.85 6.92 9.91
C ALA A 11 12.33 5.58 10.45
N PHE A 12 11.31 5.01 9.81
CA PHE A 12 10.68 3.75 10.24
C PHE A 12 11.14 2.53 9.43
N VAL A 13 11.77 2.75 8.27
CA VAL A 13 12.21 1.67 7.38
C VAL A 13 13.60 2.01 6.83
N ASP A 14 14.52 1.05 6.88
CA ASP A 14 15.87 1.15 6.30
C ASP A 14 15.81 1.00 4.76
N VAL A 15 15.06 1.90 4.11
CA VAL A 15 14.87 1.98 2.66
C VAL A 15 14.95 3.44 2.24
N ASN A 16 15.69 3.72 1.17
CA ASN A 16 15.65 5.03 0.53
C ASN A 16 14.40 5.14 -0.35
N ILE A 17 13.26 5.33 0.31
CA ILE A 17 11.93 5.31 -0.30
C ILE A 17 11.82 6.33 -1.45
N LEU A 18 12.49 7.48 -1.36
CA LEU A 18 12.50 8.50 -2.41
C LEU A 18 13.19 8.01 -3.70
N GLU A 19 14.31 7.31 -3.57
CA GLU A 19 15.05 6.79 -4.71
C GLU A 19 14.40 5.53 -5.29
N GLU A 20 13.81 4.70 -4.41
CA GLU A 20 13.30 3.39 -4.78
C GLU A 20 11.83 3.39 -5.22
N LEU A 21 10.96 4.18 -4.56
CA LEU A 21 9.51 4.17 -4.78
C LEU A 21 8.99 5.42 -5.50
N ALA A 22 9.73 6.53 -5.51
CA ALA A 22 9.39 7.74 -6.29
C ALA A 22 10.23 7.90 -7.56
N GLY A 23 11.16 6.98 -7.83
CA GLY A 23 12.07 6.99 -8.98
C GLY A 23 11.84 5.85 -9.98
N ASN A 24 12.86 5.60 -10.81
CA ASN A 24 12.81 4.58 -11.89
C ASN A 24 12.77 3.13 -11.37
N LEU A 25 12.89 2.91 -10.06
CA LEU A 25 12.99 1.58 -9.44
C LEU A 25 11.64 1.04 -8.94
N ILE A 26 10.54 1.77 -9.14
CA ILE A 26 9.21 1.35 -8.70
C ILE A 26 8.76 0.00 -9.29
N HIS A 27 9.27 -0.35 -10.48
CA HIS A 27 8.94 -1.59 -11.21
C HIS A 27 9.84 -2.79 -10.87
N ARG A 28 10.61 -2.71 -9.78
CA ARG A 28 11.40 -3.85 -9.29
C ARG A 28 10.52 -5.03 -8.91
N LEU A 29 10.92 -6.23 -9.28
CA LEU A 29 10.18 -7.46 -8.97
C LEU A 29 10.09 -7.70 -7.46
N GLU A 30 11.06 -7.19 -6.69
CA GLU A 30 11.03 -7.22 -5.24
C GLU A 30 9.88 -6.40 -4.63
N ASN A 31 9.25 -5.50 -5.40
CA ASN A 31 8.07 -4.74 -5.02
C ASN A 31 6.78 -5.31 -5.64
N ILE A 32 6.81 -6.55 -6.15
CA ILE A 32 5.67 -7.19 -6.81
C ILE A 32 5.36 -8.51 -6.12
N MET A 33 4.08 -8.72 -5.82
CA MET A 33 3.57 -10.00 -5.36
C MET A 33 2.24 -10.34 -6.02
N SER A 34 2.00 -11.62 -6.26
CA SER A 34 0.71 -12.12 -6.73
C SER A 34 -0.14 -12.58 -5.55
N MET A 35 -1.40 -12.18 -5.54
CA MET A 35 -2.36 -12.53 -4.49
C MET A 35 -3.67 -13.00 -5.10
N GLU A 36 -4.42 -13.81 -4.36
CA GLU A 36 -5.83 -14.07 -4.68
C GLU A 36 -6.61 -12.74 -4.66
N LEU A 37 -7.65 -12.63 -5.50
CA LEU A 37 -8.34 -11.37 -5.77
C LEU A 37 -8.88 -10.68 -4.51
N SER A 38 -9.49 -11.43 -3.59
CA SER A 38 -10.01 -10.87 -2.35
C SER A 38 -8.88 -10.39 -1.43
N CYS A 39 -7.79 -11.14 -1.35
CA CYS A 39 -6.60 -10.77 -0.57
C CYS A 39 -5.94 -9.51 -1.15
N ARG A 40 -5.83 -9.43 -2.48
CA ARG A 40 -5.29 -8.25 -3.17
C ARG A 40 -6.10 -7.00 -2.83
N ARG A 41 -7.44 -7.08 -2.93
CA ARG A 41 -8.33 -5.95 -2.58
C ARG A 41 -8.14 -5.50 -1.13
N ALA A 42 -8.08 -6.44 -0.19
CA ALA A 42 -7.86 -6.11 1.22
C ALA A 42 -6.48 -5.49 1.49
N PHE A 43 -5.47 -5.88 0.72
CA PHE A 43 -4.13 -5.32 0.78
C PHE A 43 -4.09 -3.89 0.21
N ASP A 44 -4.74 -3.66 -0.94
CA ASP A 44 -4.87 -2.36 -1.58
C ASP A 44 -5.66 -1.38 -0.69
N GLU A 45 -6.77 -1.83 -0.10
CA GLU A 45 -7.63 -1.04 0.82
C GLU A 45 -7.00 -0.76 2.20
N LEU A 46 -5.73 -1.13 2.41
CA LEU A 46 -4.99 -0.94 3.66
C LEU A 46 -5.63 -1.61 4.89
N VAL A 47 -6.40 -2.69 4.69
CA VAL A 47 -7.09 -3.44 5.77
C VAL A 47 -6.47 -4.80 6.07
N LEU A 48 -5.44 -5.20 5.32
CA LEU A 48 -4.67 -6.43 5.48
C LEU A 48 -3.19 -6.15 5.24
N TRP A 49 -2.31 -6.45 6.19
CA TRP A 49 -0.86 -6.22 6.03
C TRP A 49 -0.01 -7.33 6.61
N LEU A 50 1.27 -7.31 6.25
CA LEU A 50 2.25 -8.34 6.56
C LEU A 50 3.41 -7.73 7.35
N LYS A 51 3.78 -8.35 8.48
CA LYS A 51 5.01 -7.99 9.20
C LYS A 51 5.98 -9.17 9.28
N PRO A 52 7.28 -8.95 9.08
CA PRO A 52 8.26 -10.02 9.13
C PRO A 52 8.25 -10.71 10.51
N VAL A 53 8.44 -12.03 10.51
CA VAL A 53 8.63 -12.81 11.73
C VAL A 53 10.13 -12.89 12.00
N GLU A 54 10.55 -12.45 13.19
CA GLU A 54 11.96 -12.45 13.57
C GLU A 54 12.57 -13.85 13.50
N GLY A 55 13.76 -13.94 12.88
CA GLY A 55 14.49 -15.19 12.71
C GLY A 55 13.96 -16.13 11.62
N LEU A 56 12.86 -15.80 10.94
CA LEU A 56 12.28 -16.62 9.86
C LEU A 56 12.28 -15.87 8.52
N PRO A 57 13.17 -16.23 7.57
CA PRO A 57 13.24 -15.55 6.28
C PRO A 57 11.96 -15.73 5.47
N HIS A 58 11.56 -14.67 4.76
CA HIS A 58 10.37 -14.62 3.89
C HIS A 58 9.07 -15.06 4.57
N THR A 59 9.04 -15.00 5.91
CA THR A 59 7.91 -15.43 6.71
C THR A 59 7.30 -14.22 7.40
N TYR A 60 5.99 -14.10 7.29
CA TYR A 60 5.25 -12.91 7.70
C TYR A 60 4.04 -13.28 8.53
N ARG A 61 3.80 -12.53 9.59
CA ARG A 61 2.54 -12.56 10.32
C ARG A 61 1.52 -11.68 9.61
N VAL A 62 0.31 -12.19 9.45
CA VAL A 62 -0.80 -11.50 8.79
C VAL A 62 -1.63 -10.74 9.83
N TYR A 63 -1.80 -9.46 9.57
CA TYR A 63 -2.60 -8.55 10.39
C TYR A 63 -3.82 -8.05 9.61
N GLU A 64 -4.86 -7.69 10.35
CA GLU A 64 -6.12 -7.17 9.82
C GLU A 64 -6.53 -5.92 10.58
N ALA A 65 -7.13 -4.97 9.87
CA ALA A 65 -7.74 -3.79 10.48
C ALA A 65 -9.09 -4.16 11.12
N ARG A 66 -9.92 -4.87 10.34
CA ARG A 66 -11.27 -5.27 10.73
C ARG A 66 -11.23 -6.68 11.31
N HIS A 67 -11.57 -6.79 12.60
CA HIS A 67 -11.55 -8.08 13.30
C HIS A 67 -12.42 -9.13 12.58
N GLY A 68 -11.82 -10.29 12.27
CA GLY A 68 -12.48 -11.42 11.60
C GLY A 68 -12.37 -11.44 10.08
N LEU A 69 -11.68 -10.48 9.45
CA LEU A 69 -11.41 -10.43 8.02
C LEU A 69 -10.65 -11.68 7.54
N LYS A 70 -9.53 -12.02 8.19
CA LYS A 70 -8.72 -13.20 7.92
C LYS A 70 -9.54 -14.47 7.99
N ARG A 71 -10.35 -14.62 9.04
CA ARG A 71 -11.24 -15.79 9.23
C ARG A 71 -12.25 -15.90 8.09
N ARG A 72 -12.88 -14.80 7.68
CA ARG A 72 -13.86 -14.79 6.58
C ARG A 72 -13.23 -15.17 5.25
N MET A 73 -11.97 -14.80 5.04
CA MET A 73 -11.23 -15.05 3.81
C MET A 73 -10.37 -16.32 3.88
N SER A 74 -10.42 -17.07 5.00
CA SER A 74 -9.58 -18.24 5.25
C SER A 74 -8.07 -17.97 5.12
N ILE A 75 -7.64 -16.76 5.50
CA ILE A 75 -6.23 -16.36 5.47
C ILE A 75 -5.55 -16.86 6.75
N PRO A 76 -4.40 -17.57 6.65
CA PRO A 76 -3.67 -18.04 7.82
C PRO A 76 -3.02 -16.89 8.59
N ASP A 77 -2.72 -17.09 9.88
CA ASP A 77 -2.05 -16.08 10.71
C ASP A 77 -0.59 -15.85 10.33
N ILE A 78 0.05 -16.84 9.71
CA ILE A 78 1.44 -16.80 9.26
C ILE A 78 1.48 -17.32 7.82
N VAL A 79 2.20 -16.59 6.97
CA VAL A 79 2.47 -16.96 5.58
C VAL A 79 3.98 -16.99 5.35
N THR A 80 4.45 -17.97 4.58
CA THR A 80 5.84 -18.02 4.11
C THR A 80 5.81 -17.94 2.60
N PHE A 81 6.53 -16.96 2.05
CA PHE A 81 6.66 -16.83 0.62
C PHE A 81 7.70 -17.81 0.09
N SER A 82 7.36 -18.43 -1.03
CA SER A 82 8.22 -19.33 -1.78
C SER A 82 8.03 -19.06 -3.25
N THR A 83 9.08 -19.24 -4.04
CA THR A 83 9.03 -19.13 -5.49
C THR A 83 9.55 -20.42 -6.11
N THR A 84 8.98 -20.81 -7.24
CA THR A 84 9.50 -21.89 -8.10
C THR A 84 10.30 -21.34 -9.28
N THR A 85 10.48 -20.01 -9.35
CA THR A 85 11.19 -19.29 -10.41
C THR A 85 12.49 -18.69 -9.88
N GLU A 86 13.30 -18.14 -10.78
CA GLU A 86 14.50 -17.37 -10.43
C GLU A 86 14.21 -15.92 -9.98
N PHE A 87 12.95 -15.48 -10.04
CA PHE A 87 12.58 -14.13 -9.66
C PHE A 87 12.63 -13.94 -8.15
N PRO A 88 13.06 -12.76 -7.68
CA PRO A 88 13.20 -12.50 -6.26
C PRO A 88 11.81 -12.48 -5.59
N LEU A 89 11.80 -12.90 -4.33
CA LEU A 89 10.62 -12.75 -3.48
C LEU A 89 10.44 -11.26 -3.08
N PRO A 90 9.22 -10.87 -2.67
CA PRO A 90 8.97 -9.52 -2.19
C PRO A 90 9.92 -9.13 -1.06
N CYS A 91 10.50 -7.93 -1.18
CA CYS A 91 11.38 -7.37 -0.16
C CYS A 91 10.60 -7.07 1.11
N ALA A 92 11.10 -7.55 2.25
CA ALA A 92 10.45 -7.35 3.54
C ALA A 92 10.30 -5.86 3.90
N ALA A 93 11.18 -5.01 3.39
CA ALA A 93 11.17 -3.59 3.70
C ALA A 93 10.01 -2.85 3.00
N TYR A 94 9.68 -3.20 1.75
CA TYR A 94 8.48 -2.64 1.09
C TYR A 94 7.18 -3.08 1.79
N LEU A 95 7.15 -4.33 2.26
CA LEU A 95 6.02 -4.82 3.08
C LEU A 95 5.93 -4.07 4.42
N ALA A 96 7.06 -3.69 5.02
CA ALA A 96 7.08 -2.88 6.23
C ALA A 96 6.56 -1.46 5.99
N VAL A 97 6.87 -0.85 4.84
CA VAL A 97 6.28 0.44 4.43
C VAL A 97 4.76 0.32 4.31
N HIS A 98 4.26 -0.71 3.63
CA HIS A 98 2.82 -0.97 3.50
C HIS A 98 2.15 -1.18 4.86
N ALA A 99 2.76 -1.97 5.75
CA ALA A 99 2.26 -2.19 7.10
C ALA A 99 2.16 -0.88 7.91
N LEU A 100 3.16 0.00 7.80
CA LEU A 100 3.13 1.30 8.45
C LEU A 100 1.98 2.16 7.91
N CYS A 101 1.78 2.19 6.59
CA CYS A 101 0.66 2.89 5.98
C CYS A 101 -0.69 2.36 6.48
N CYS A 102 -0.87 1.03 6.57
CA CYS A 102 -2.07 0.41 7.11
C CYS A 102 -2.32 0.81 8.57
N GLU A 103 -1.28 0.76 9.38
CA GLU A 103 -1.38 1.11 10.80
C GLU A 103 -1.72 2.59 10.98
N VAL A 104 -1.07 3.49 10.23
CA VAL A 104 -1.39 4.92 10.28
C VAL A 104 -2.82 5.19 9.80
N ALA A 105 -3.23 4.62 8.67
CA ALA A 105 -4.58 4.81 8.11
C ALA A 105 -5.66 4.32 9.08
N TRP A 106 -5.45 3.16 9.69
CA TRP A 106 -6.40 2.59 10.63
C TRP A 106 -6.41 3.30 11.99
N MET A 107 -5.25 3.55 12.59
CA MET A 107 -5.15 4.20 13.90
C MET A 107 -5.61 5.66 13.89
N SER A 108 -5.47 6.36 12.76
CA SER A 108 -5.95 7.74 12.60
C SER A 108 -7.44 7.84 12.25
N GLY A 109 -8.10 6.72 11.93
CA GLY A 109 -9.46 6.71 11.36
C GLY A 109 -9.53 7.22 9.92
N ALA A 110 -8.39 7.49 9.27
CA ALA A 110 -8.34 8.01 7.91
C ALA A 110 -8.58 6.94 6.82
N ALA A 111 -8.66 5.66 7.19
CA ALA A 111 -8.82 4.56 6.25
C ALA A 111 -10.01 4.76 5.29
N GLU A 112 -11.19 5.16 5.79
CA GLU A 112 -12.37 5.39 4.94
C GLU A 112 -12.17 6.56 3.98
N TYR A 113 -11.58 7.65 4.44
CA TYR A 113 -11.26 8.81 3.62
C TYR A 113 -10.26 8.49 2.50
N ILE A 114 -9.22 7.70 2.81
CA ILE A 114 -8.22 7.25 1.82
C ILE A 114 -8.89 6.37 0.76
N MET A 115 -9.68 5.37 1.18
CA MET A 115 -10.38 4.47 0.25
C MET A 115 -11.39 5.21 -0.64
N ASP A 116 -12.14 6.18 -0.10
CA ASP A 116 -13.07 6.98 -0.89
C ASP A 116 -12.33 7.86 -1.90
N THR A 117 -11.21 8.46 -1.50
CA THR A 117 -10.37 9.25 -2.39
C THR A 117 -9.81 8.40 -3.54
N GLU A 118 -9.29 7.20 -3.26
CA GLU A 118 -8.81 6.27 -4.29
C GLU A 118 -9.94 5.89 -5.28
N ARG A 119 -11.12 5.57 -4.75
CA ARG A 119 -12.30 5.25 -5.57
C ARG A 119 -12.72 6.43 -6.45
N GLU A 120 -12.66 7.65 -5.94
CA GLU A 120 -12.93 8.86 -6.72
C GLU A 120 -11.88 9.07 -7.81
N MET A 121 -10.60 8.85 -7.53
CA MET A 121 -9.52 8.93 -8.51
C MET A 121 -9.68 7.92 -9.65
N ASP A 122 -10.04 6.68 -9.32
CA ASP A 122 -10.31 5.62 -10.32
C ASP A 122 -11.51 5.97 -11.21
N GLN A 123 -12.56 6.58 -10.64
CA GLN A 123 -13.74 7.04 -11.39
C GLN A 123 -13.42 8.27 -12.25
N THR A 124 -12.51 9.13 -11.80
CA THR A 124 -12.09 10.36 -12.52
C THR A 124 -11.13 10.06 -13.67
N SER A 125 -10.57 8.84 -13.76
CA SER A 125 -9.72 8.39 -14.86
C SER A 125 -10.42 8.38 -16.24
N VAL A 126 -11.75 8.44 -16.27
CA VAL A 126 -12.51 8.76 -17.49
C VAL A 126 -12.60 10.28 -17.63
N LEU A 127 -11.49 10.91 -18.01
CA LEU A 127 -11.52 12.31 -18.44
C LEU A 127 -12.44 12.40 -19.66
N ALA A 128 -13.58 13.07 -19.51
CA ALA A 128 -14.42 13.42 -20.64
C ALA A 128 -13.59 14.29 -21.59
N ASN A 129 -13.52 13.90 -22.86
CA ASN A 129 -12.75 14.59 -23.91
C ASN A 129 -13.23 16.03 -24.17
N ASP A 130 -14.32 16.45 -23.53
CA ASP A 130 -14.96 17.76 -23.67
C ASP A 130 -14.48 18.81 -22.65
N GLY A 131 -13.58 18.44 -21.72
CA GLY A 131 -13.03 19.36 -20.73
C GLY A 131 -13.93 19.62 -19.52
N SER A 132 -15.02 18.87 -19.34
CA SER A 132 -15.92 19.00 -18.17
C SER A 132 -15.28 18.59 -16.83
N THR A 133 -14.09 17.97 -16.85
CA THR A 133 -13.36 17.52 -15.64
C THR A 133 -12.37 18.55 -15.09
N ALA A 134 -12.30 19.76 -15.65
CA ALA A 134 -11.41 20.82 -15.17
C ALA A 134 -11.67 21.20 -13.69
N ASP A 135 -12.93 21.20 -13.25
CA ASP A 135 -13.29 21.53 -11.87
C ASP A 135 -12.88 20.42 -10.87
N ALA A 136 -12.93 19.16 -11.30
CA ALA A 136 -12.42 18.03 -10.51
C ALA A 136 -10.90 18.07 -10.39
N LEU A 137 -10.19 18.42 -11.48
CA LEU A 137 -8.75 18.63 -11.48
C LEU A 137 -8.34 19.77 -10.53
N VAL A 138 -9.10 20.88 -10.52
CA VAL A 138 -8.87 21.99 -9.59
C VAL A 138 -9.07 21.54 -8.16
N GLY A 139 -10.11 20.76 -7.85
CA GLY A 139 -10.36 20.22 -6.51
C GLY A 139 -9.21 19.36 -5.98
N VAL A 140 -8.70 18.44 -6.81
CA VAL A 140 -7.56 17.57 -6.49
C VAL A 140 -6.28 18.41 -6.31
N LEU A 141 -6.03 19.40 -7.18
CA LEU A 141 -4.87 20.28 -7.08
C LEU A 141 -4.90 21.19 -5.85
N THR A 142 -6.08 21.64 -5.40
CA THR A 142 -6.19 22.39 -4.14
C THR A 142 -5.92 21.50 -2.92
N LEU A 143 -6.29 20.22 -2.97
CA LEU A 143 -6.05 19.30 -1.86
C LEU A 143 -4.55 19.02 -1.67
N VAL A 144 -3.80 18.86 -2.77
CA VAL A 144 -2.33 18.68 -2.76
C VAL A 144 -1.60 19.94 -2.28
N ARG A 145 -2.23 21.11 -2.35
CA ARG A 145 -1.62 22.39 -1.96
C ARG A 145 -1.70 22.68 -0.45
N HIS A 146 -2.49 21.90 0.29
CA HIS A 146 -2.64 22.02 1.74
C HIS A 146 -1.88 20.94 2.53
N CYS A 147 -1.06 20.11 1.85
CA CYS A 147 -0.05 19.23 2.45
C CYS A 147 1.35 19.75 2.14
#